data_AF-A0A7S2M5R9-F1
#
_entry.id   AF-A0A7S2M5R9-F1
#
_cell.length_a   1.000
_cell.length_b   1.000
_cell.length_c   1.000
_cell.angle_alpha   90.00
_cell.angle_beta   90.00
_cell.angle_gamma   90.00
#
_symmetry.space_group_name_H-M   'P 1'
#
loop_
_entity.id
_entity.type
_entity.pdbx_description
1 polymer ?
#
loop_
_entity_poly.entity_id
_entity_poly.type
_entity_poly.pdbx_seq_one_letter_code
_entity_poly.pdbx_strand_id
1 'polypeptide(L)'
;ATLRAAIGDGLPRFTAEERALLKGSSDFFGINSYGAAFATNPFLGLSLPLPGYDTFAGVKLEEDPAWEKTDFGWSIVPWAFRELLLYIQKRYQPAGGIYITENGCALEPEASKAL
;
A
#
# COMPACT_ATOMS: atom_id res chain seq x y z
N ALA A 1 11.14 10.18 -2.46
CA ALA A 1 11.41 11.00 -1.25
C ALA A 1 11.06 10.18 0.00
N THR A 2 11.44 10.60 1.22
CA THR A 2 10.95 9.97 2.47
C THR A 2 9.82 10.80 3.07
N LEU A 3 8.94 10.20 3.88
CA LEU A 3 7.84 10.91 4.55
C LEU A 3 8.33 12.10 5.38
N ARG A 4 9.48 11.95 6.06
CA ARG A 4 10.14 13.03 6.80
C ARG A 4 10.55 14.20 5.92
N ALA A 5 11.07 13.93 4.72
CA ALA A 5 11.44 14.97 3.77
C ALA A 5 10.22 15.68 3.16
N ALA A 6 9.10 14.96 2.98
CA ALA A 6 7.88 15.50 2.40
C ALA A 6 7.06 16.36 3.39
N ILE A 7 6.98 15.93 4.66
CA ILE A 7 6.08 16.54 5.66
C ILE A 7 6.85 17.43 6.67
N GLY A 8 8.17 17.26 6.80
CA GLY A 8 9.00 18.08 7.68
C GLY A 8 8.50 18.06 9.14
N ASP A 9 8.32 19.25 9.71
CA ASP A 9 7.88 19.43 11.09
C ASP A 9 6.40 19.12 11.33
N GLY A 10 5.61 18.88 10.27
CA GLY A 10 4.24 18.36 10.39
C GLY A 10 4.19 16.90 10.83
N LEU A 11 5.33 16.18 10.80
CA LEU A 11 5.44 14.82 11.30
C LEU A 11 5.99 14.82 12.73
N PRO A 12 5.21 14.39 13.74
CA PRO A 12 5.67 14.33 15.11
C PRO A 12 6.94 13.48 15.27
N ARG A 13 7.79 13.86 16.22
CA ARG A 13 8.99 13.11 16.57
C ARG A 13 8.72 12.32 17.84
N PHE A 14 8.87 11.00 17.76
CA PHE A 14 8.84 10.17 18.94
C PHE A 14 9.95 10.58 19.92
N THR A 15 9.67 10.57 21.22
CA THR A 15 10.69 10.69 22.27
C THR A 15 11.59 9.44 22.31
N ALA A 16 12.60 9.43 23.17
CA ALA A 16 13.44 8.23 23.32
C ALA A 16 12.65 7.06 23.90
N GLU A 17 11.77 7.34 24.84
CA GLU A 17 10.91 6.40 25.56
C GLU A 17 9.87 5.79 24.60
N GLU A 18 9.21 6.62 23.79
CA GLU A 18 8.24 6.16 22.79
C GLU A 18 8.89 5.27 21.73
N ARG A 19 10.10 5.63 21.25
CA ARG A 19 10.84 4.78 20.31
C ARG A 19 11.20 3.43 20.92
N ALA A 20 11.58 3.41 22.20
CA ALA A 20 11.88 2.17 22.91
C ALA A 20 10.64 1.30 23.06
N LEU A 21 9.47 1.91 23.31
CA LEU A 21 8.20 1.20 23.39
C LEU A 21 7.76 0.60 22.05
N LEU A 22 7.93 1.33 20.94
CA LEU A 22 7.46 0.93 19.61
C LEU A 22 8.39 -0.07 18.89
N LYS A 23 9.70 0.05 19.10
CA LYS A 23 10.65 -0.77 18.34
C LYS A 23 10.58 -2.22 18.79
N GLY A 24 10.11 -3.09 17.91
CA GLY A 24 9.95 -4.52 18.18
C GLY A 24 8.66 -4.88 18.92
N SER A 25 7.70 -3.96 19.00
CA SER A 25 6.40 -4.17 19.66
C SER A 25 5.39 -4.97 18.82
N SER A 26 5.86 -5.83 17.91
CA SER A 26 5.01 -6.60 17.02
C SER A 26 5.53 -8.03 16.93
N ASP A 27 4.69 -8.99 17.32
CA ASP A 27 5.03 -10.41 17.28
C ASP A 27 4.93 -10.98 15.86
N PHE A 28 4.02 -10.47 15.04
CA PHE A 28 3.80 -10.87 13.65
C PHE A 28 3.42 -9.65 12.78
N PHE A 29 3.37 -9.84 11.46
CA PHE A 29 2.92 -8.81 10.51
C PHE A 29 1.56 -9.19 9.90
N GLY A 30 0.51 -8.43 10.21
CA GLY A 30 -0.79 -8.55 9.55
C GLY A 30 -0.86 -7.69 8.29
N ILE A 31 -1.41 -8.22 7.19
CA ILE A 31 -1.58 -7.48 5.95
C ILE A 31 -2.99 -7.65 5.37
N ASN A 32 -3.57 -6.50 4.99
CA ASN A 32 -4.76 -6.39 4.16
C ASN A 32 -4.33 -5.97 2.75
N SER A 33 -4.67 -6.75 1.73
CA SER A 33 -4.29 -6.43 0.35
C SER A 33 -5.39 -6.81 -0.63
N TYR A 34 -5.69 -5.90 -1.54
CA TYR A 34 -6.86 -5.98 -2.41
C TYR A 34 -6.61 -5.58 -3.88
N GLY A 35 -5.53 -4.84 -4.15
CA GLY A 35 -5.21 -4.38 -5.49
C GLY A 35 -3.78 -3.88 -5.59
N ALA A 36 -3.40 -3.45 -6.80
CA ALA A 36 -2.08 -2.90 -7.07
C ALA A 36 -2.16 -1.81 -8.13
N ALA A 37 -1.20 -0.90 -8.09
CA ALA A 37 -0.97 0.11 -9.12
C ALA A 37 0.52 0.19 -9.41
N PHE A 38 0.86 0.59 -10.64
CA PHE A 38 2.20 1.07 -10.95
C PHE A 38 2.43 2.42 -10.27
N ALA A 39 3.61 2.58 -9.70
CA ALA A 39 4.09 3.87 -9.23
C ALA A 39 5.14 4.38 -10.22
N THR A 40 4.80 5.43 -10.96
CA THR A 40 5.75 6.15 -11.81
C THR A 40 6.16 7.43 -11.10
N ASN A 41 7.35 7.96 -11.39
CA ASN A 41 7.74 9.28 -10.89
C ASN A 41 7.27 10.33 -11.92
N PRO A 42 6.22 11.11 -11.65
CA PRO A 42 5.72 12.07 -12.62
C PRO A 42 6.59 13.32 -12.74
N PHE A 43 7.60 13.54 -11.88
CA PHE A 43 8.26 14.86 -11.84
C PHE A 43 9.78 14.91 -11.74
N LEU A 44 10.37 15.30 -12.87
CA LEU A 44 11.27 16.45 -12.99
C LEU A 44 10.54 17.76 -12.54
N GLY A 45 10.26 17.93 -11.25
CA GLY A 45 10.07 19.27 -10.66
C GLY A 45 8.74 20.02 -10.72
N LEU A 46 7.55 19.39 -10.72
CA LEU A 46 6.31 20.11 -10.36
C LEU A 46 5.66 19.55 -9.10
N SER A 47 5.29 20.48 -8.21
CA SER A 47 4.47 20.24 -7.03
C SER A 47 3.05 19.89 -7.49
N LEU A 48 2.58 18.68 -7.21
CA LEU A 48 1.17 18.34 -7.42
C LEU A 48 0.31 19.09 -6.38
N PRO A 49 -0.76 19.79 -6.78
CA PRO A 49 -1.50 20.71 -5.92
C PRO A 49 -2.66 20.05 -5.15
N LEU A 50 -2.67 18.73 -4.94
CA LEU A 50 -3.80 18.03 -4.32
C LEU A 50 -3.37 17.19 -3.11
N PRO A 51 -4.08 17.25 -1.96
CA PRO A 51 -3.79 16.39 -0.82
C PRO A 51 -4.20 14.93 -1.13
N GLY A 52 -3.22 14.03 -1.15
CA GLY A 52 -3.39 12.61 -1.46
C GLY A 52 -2.13 11.79 -1.13
N TYR A 53 -2.28 10.46 -0.98
CA TYR A 53 -1.17 9.54 -0.68
C TYR A 53 -0.04 9.58 -1.73
N ASP A 54 -0.43 9.74 -2.99
CA ASP A 54 0.42 9.91 -4.17
C ASP A 54 1.25 11.19 -4.11
N THR A 55 0.66 12.30 -3.65
CA THR A 55 1.35 13.58 -3.46
C THR A 55 2.44 13.50 -2.39
N PHE A 56 2.19 12.81 -1.27
CA PHE A 56 3.22 12.61 -0.23
C PHE A 56 4.30 11.62 -0.65
N ALA A 57 3.94 10.60 -1.42
CA ALA A 57 4.89 9.62 -1.95
C ALA A 57 5.74 10.19 -3.10
N GLY A 58 5.28 11.28 -3.75
CA GLY A 58 5.94 11.89 -4.89
C GLY A 58 5.90 10.99 -6.12
N VAL A 59 4.83 10.22 -6.28
CA VAL A 59 4.62 9.28 -7.39
C VAL A 59 3.24 9.50 -7.99
N LYS A 60 3.07 9.10 -9.24
CA LYS A 60 1.79 8.95 -9.89
C LYS A 60 1.43 7.47 -9.82
N LEU A 61 0.24 7.19 -9.33
CA LEU A 61 -0.29 5.83 -9.30
C LEU A 61 -1.16 5.63 -10.53
N GLU A 62 -0.87 4.59 -11.29
CA GLU A 62 -1.60 4.23 -12.49
C GLU A 62 -1.83 2.72 -12.52
N GLU A 63 -3.04 2.31 -12.87
CA GLU A 63 -3.35 0.91 -13.08
C GLU A 63 -3.29 0.60 -14.58
N ASP A 64 -2.89 -0.62 -14.95
CA ASP A 64 -3.01 -1.04 -16.34
C ASP A 64 -4.50 -1.18 -16.71
N PRO A 65 -4.99 -0.48 -17.74
CA PRO A 65 -6.37 -0.62 -18.20
C PRO A 65 -6.73 -2.06 -18.63
N ALA A 66 -5.74 -2.88 -18.96
CA ALA A 66 -5.94 -4.27 -19.34
C ALA A 66 -6.13 -5.22 -18.14
N TRP A 67 -5.87 -4.77 -16.91
CA TRP A 67 -6.12 -5.60 -15.73
C TRP A 67 -7.60 -5.75 -15.47
N GLU A 68 -8.01 -7.01 -15.23
CA GLU A 68 -9.36 -7.33 -14.77
C GLU A 68 -9.66 -6.55 -13.48
N LYS A 69 -10.89 -6.09 -13.36
CA LYS A 69 -11.36 -5.32 -12.21
C LYS A 69 -12.40 -6.13 -11.45
N THR A 70 -12.35 -6.02 -10.13
CA THR A 70 -13.48 -6.38 -9.27
C THR A 70 -14.65 -5.43 -9.55
N ASP A 71 -15.86 -5.79 -9.12
CA ASP A 71 -17.03 -4.93 -9.29
C ASP A 71 -16.98 -3.67 -8.39
N PHE A 72 -16.00 -3.60 -7.48
CA PHE A 72 -15.65 -2.38 -6.74
C PHE A 72 -14.64 -1.48 -7.49
N GLY A 73 -14.19 -1.91 -8.67
CA GLY A 73 -13.23 -1.18 -9.52
C GLY A 73 -11.75 -1.42 -9.18
N TRP A 74 -11.43 -2.31 -8.24
CA TRP A 74 -10.02 -2.63 -7.91
C TRP A 74 -9.40 -3.63 -8.87
N SER A 75 -8.14 -3.41 -9.24
CA SER A 75 -7.38 -4.31 -10.09
C SER A 75 -7.11 -5.67 -9.45
N ILE A 76 -7.39 -6.75 -10.20
CA ILE A 76 -7.08 -8.12 -9.80
C ILE A 76 -5.65 -8.46 -10.26
N VAL A 77 -4.68 -8.31 -9.35
CA VAL A 77 -3.24 -8.40 -9.66
C VAL A 77 -2.51 -9.31 -8.67
N PRO A 78 -2.77 -10.64 -8.67
CA PRO A 78 -2.24 -11.55 -7.65
C PRO A 78 -0.71 -11.65 -7.63
N TRP A 79 -0.04 -11.47 -8.79
CA TRP A 79 1.42 -11.48 -8.85
C TRP A 79 2.03 -10.31 -8.06
N ALA A 80 1.38 -9.14 -8.04
CA ALA A 80 1.88 -7.99 -7.30
C ALA A 80 1.78 -8.24 -5.78
N PHE A 81 0.74 -8.95 -5.33
CA PHE A 81 0.63 -9.34 -3.93
C PHE A 81 1.75 -10.29 -3.50
N ARG A 82 2.11 -11.27 -4.35
CA ARG A 82 3.29 -12.12 -4.11
C ARG A 82 4.56 -11.29 -3.94
N GLU A 83 4.82 -10.35 -4.83
CA GLU A 83 6.02 -9.49 -4.74
C GLU A 83 6.01 -8.63 -3.47
N LEU A 84 4.85 -8.13 -3.05
CA LEU A 84 4.69 -7.40 -1.79
C LEU A 84 5.04 -8.28 -0.57
N LEU A 85 4.56 -9.52 -0.52
CA LEU A 85 4.88 -10.46 0.56
C LEU A 85 6.38 -10.77 0.62
N LEU A 86 7.00 -11.01 -0.54
CA LEU A 86 8.46 -11.23 -0.63
C LEU A 86 9.25 -10.01 -0.18
N TYR A 87 8.81 -8.80 -0.56
CA TYR A 87 9.42 -7.56 -0.12
C TYR A 87 9.33 -7.41 1.41
N ILE A 88 8.15 -7.63 2.00
CA ILE A 88 7.94 -7.51 3.45
C ILE A 88 8.84 -8.50 4.19
N GLN A 89 8.87 -9.76 3.75
CA GLN A 89 9.72 -10.79 4.33
C GLN A 89 11.20 -10.40 4.28
N LYS A 90 11.68 -9.94 3.12
CA LYS A 90 13.09 -9.55 2.93
C LYS A 90 13.46 -8.31 3.75
N ARG A 91 12.58 -7.31 3.81
CA ARG A 91 12.89 -5.98 4.33
C ARG A 91 12.66 -5.84 5.84
N TYR A 92 11.62 -6.50 6.36
CA TYR A 92 11.18 -6.35 7.74
C TYR A 92 11.37 -7.62 8.57
N GLN A 93 11.50 -8.79 7.94
CA GLN A 93 11.80 -10.06 8.60
C GLN A 93 10.93 -10.30 9.86
N PRO A 94 9.58 -10.26 9.72
CA PRO A 94 8.70 -10.35 10.88
C PRO A 94 8.89 -11.71 11.57
N ALA A 95 9.20 -11.69 12.87
CA ALA A 95 9.62 -12.87 13.62
C ALA A 95 8.53 -13.96 13.67
N GLY A 96 7.27 -13.58 13.91
CA GLY A 96 6.11 -14.47 13.87
C GLY A 96 5.52 -14.68 12.48
N GLY A 97 6.21 -14.24 11.43
CA GLY A 97 5.76 -14.38 10.04
C GLY A 97 4.73 -13.34 9.61
N ILE A 98 4.16 -13.58 8.42
CA ILE A 98 3.17 -12.70 7.78
C ILE A 98 1.83 -13.42 7.78
N TYR A 99 0.79 -12.74 8.26
CA TYR A 99 -0.60 -13.20 8.21
C TYR A 99 -1.37 -12.34 7.23
N ILE A 100 -2.02 -13.00 6.27
CA ILE A 100 -3.00 -12.34 5.41
C ILE A 100 -4.27 -12.20 6.24
N THR A 101 -4.47 -11.01 6.80
CA THR A 101 -5.64 -10.71 7.64
C THR A 101 -6.85 -10.41 6.79
N GLU A 102 -6.66 -9.85 5.59
CA GLU A 102 -7.72 -9.69 4.61
C GLU A 102 -7.20 -9.80 3.16
N ASN A 103 -7.95 -10.55 2.35
CA ASN A 103 -7.83 -10.58 0.89
C ASN A 103 -9.16 -11.05 0.31
N GLY A 104 -9.70 -10.31 -0.65
CA GLY A 104 -10.98 -10.64 -1.26
C GLY A 104 -11.28 -9.76 -2.47
N CYS A 105 -12.44 -10.01 -3.09
CA CYS A 105 -12.96 -9.21 -4.19
C CYS A 105 -14.47 -9.04 -4.03
N ALA A 106 -14.98 -7.88 -4.47
CA ALA A 106 -16.41 -7.71 -4.68
C ALA A 106 -16.75 -8.22 -6.09
N LEU A 107 -17.69 -9.14 -6.16
CA LEU A 107 -18.26 -9.63 -7.42
C LEU A 107 -19.79 -9.56 -7.29
N GLU A 108 -20.44 -8.93 -8.25
CA GLU A 108 -21.88 -9.01 -8.44
C GLU A 108 -22.25 -10.46 -8.72
N PRO A 109 -23.28 -11.00 -8.06
CA PRO A 109 -23.77 -12.34 -8.33
C PRO A 109 -24.13 -12.50 -9.80
N GLU A 110 -23.79 -13.64 -10.41
CA GLU A 110 -24.11 -13.90 -11.83
C GLU A 110 -25.60 -13.73 -12.16
N ALA A 111 -26.48 -13.96 -11.19
CA ALA A 111 -27.93 -13.75 -11.33
C ALA A 111 -28.33 -12.29 -11.63
N SER A 112 -27.49 -11.31 -11.29
CA SER A 112 -27.72 -9.88 -11.56
C SER A 112 -27.20 -9.43 -12.92
N LYS A 113 -26.31 -10.20 -13.56
CA LYS A 113 -25.69 -9.85 -14.85
C LYS A 113 -26.56 -10.22 -16.07
N ALA A 114 -27.70 -10.87 -15.85
CA ALA A 114 -28.61 -11.38 -16.88
C ALA A 114 -29.93 -10.58 -17.04
N LEU A 115 -30.04 -9.42 -16.38
CA LEU A 115 -31.13 -8.44 -16.54
C LEU A 115 -30.64 -7.21 -17.32
#